data_AF-A0A968TJR4-F1
#
_entry.id   AF-A0A968TJR4-F1
#
_cell.length_a   1.000
_cell.length_b   1.000
_cell.length_c   1.000
_cell.angle_alpha   90.00
_cell.angle_beta   90.00
_cell.angle_gamma   90.00
#
_symmetry.space_group_name_H-M   'P 1'
#
loop_
_entity.id
_entity.type
_entity.pdbx_description
1 polymer ?
#
loop_
_entity_poly.entity_id
_entity_poly.type
_entity_poly.pdbx_seq_one_letter_code
_entity_poly.pdbx_strand_id
1 'polypeptide(L)' 'MEVFFKLFFNTFMGGTPVLTGTRVPVQTLLDYLKAGESINDFLDGFPTVTREQVIALLSEAQKQLL' A
#
# COMPACT_ATOMS: atom_id res chain seq x y z
N MET A 1 -14.41 -7.85 3.26
CA MET A 1 -13.03 -7.89 2.72
C MET A 1 -12.89 -7.21 1.36
N GLU A 2 -13.64 -7.60 0.32
CA GLU A 2 -13.59 -6.91 -0.99
C GLU A 2 -13.88 -5.41 -0.92
N VAL A 3 -14.83 -5.01 -0.05
CA VAL A 3 -15.22 -3.60 0.11
C VAL A 3 -14.08 -2.74 0.67
N PHE A 4 -13.32 -3.24 1.65
CA PHE A 4 -12.19 -2.50 2.22
C PHE A 4 -11.05 -2.35 1.20
N PHE A 5 -10.72 -3.44 0.49
CA PHE A 5 -9.73 -3.40 -0.57
C PHE A 5 -10.12 -2.39 -1.66
N LYS A 6 -11.41 -2.28 -2.03
CA LYS A 6 -11.90 -1.25 -2.96
C LYS A 6 -11.84 0.19 -2.43
N LEU A 7 -11.96 0.39 -1.11
CA LEU A 7 -11.94 1.72 -0.48
C LEU A 7 -10.51 2.24 -0.24
N PHE A 8 -9.60 1.35 0.13
CA PHE A 8 -8.18 1.66 0.34
C PHE A 8 -7.32 1.51 -0.90
N PHE A 9 -7.78 0.68 -1.84
CA PHE A 9 -7.12 0.44 -3.11
C PHE A 9 -8.09 0.58 -4.26
N ASN A 10 -8.00 1.73 -4.93
CA ASN A 10 -8.81 1.96 -6.10
C ASN A 10 -8.24 1.12 -7.26
N THR A 11 -9.08 0.42 -8.03
CA THR A 11 -8.62 -0.37 -9.18
C THR A 11 -8.54 0.52 -10.42
N PHE A 12 -7.57 1.43 -10.44
CA PHE A 12 -7.28 2.25 -11.61
C PHE A 12 -5.88 1.88 -12.09
N MET A 13 -5.75 1.53 -13.38
CA MET A 13 -4.64 0.80 -14.04
C MET A 13 -4.91 -0.70 -14.20
N GLY A 14 -5.97 -1.07 -14.93
CA GLY A 14 -6.16 -2.45 -15.40
C GLY A 14 -6.39 -3.51 -14.31
N GLY A 15 -6.96 -3.12 -13.16
CA GLY A 15 -7.21 -4.03 -12.04
C GLY A 15 -6.11 -4.08 -10.99
N THR A 16 -5.04 -3.30 -11.14
CA THR A 16 -3.98 -3.21 -10.11
C THR A 16 -4.46 -2.40 -8.91
N PRO A 17 -4.35 -2.91 -7.67
CA PRO A 17 -4.63 -2.14 -6.46
C PRO A 17 -3.58 -1.02 -6.28
N VAL A 18 -4.03 0.24 -6.20
CA VAL A 18 -3.17 1.40 -5.93
C VAL A 18 -3.52 2.06 -4.59
N LEU A 19 -2.54 2.59 -3.87
CA LEU A 19 -2.76 3.35 -2.63
C LEU A 19 -3.70 4.54 -2.91
N THR A 20 -4.82 4.63 -2.18
CA THR A 20 -5.87 5.64 -2.40
C THR A 20 -5.30 7.06 -2.51
N GLY A 21 -5.79 7.83 -3.49
CA GLY A 21 -5.32 9.18 -3.76
C GLY A 21 -3.98 9.24 -4.50
N THR A 22 -3.37 8.10 -4.81
CA THR A 22 -2.11 8.01 -5.55
C THR A 22 -2.26 7.10 -6.78
N ARG A 23 -1.21 7.05 -7.61
CA ARG A 23 -1.05 6.05 -8.67
C ARG A 23 -0.04 4.97 -8.30
N VAL A 24 0.34 4.88 -7.01
CA VAL A 24 1.39 4.00 -6.52
C VAL A 24 0.77 2.62 -6.26
N PRO A 25 1.19 1.56 -6.98
CA PRO A 25 0.70 0.21 -6.72
C PRO A 25 1.07 -0.24 -5.31
N VAL A 26 0.17 -1.00 -4.67
CA VAL A 26 0.44 -1.67 -3.38
C VAL A 26 1.69 -2.55 -3.48
N GLN A 27 1.86 -3.22 -4.63
CA GLN A 27 3.00 -4.08 -4.90
C GLN A 27 4.34 -3.36 -4.69
N THR A 28 4.41 -2.07 -5.03
CA THR A 28 5.62 -1.25 -4.87
C THR A 28 6.11 -1.20 -3.43
N LEU A 29 5.21 -0.99 -2.46
CA LEU A 29 5.57 -1.02 -1.05
C LEU A 29 6.11 -2.40 -0.65
N LEU A 30 5.47 -3.46 -1.10
CA LEU A 30 5.91 -4.83 -0.79
C LEU A 30 7.27 -5.14 -1.39
N ASP A 31 7.58 -4.61 -2.58
CA ASP A 31 8.87 -4.80 -3.25
C ASP A 31 10.00 -4.10 -2.48
N TYR A 32 9.77 -2.87 -2.00
CA TYR A 32 10.71 -2.17 -1.11
C TYR A 32 10.99 -2.98 0.16
N LEU A 33 9.94 -3.45 0.83
CA LEU A 33 10.10 -4.24 2.06
C LEU A 33 10.82 -5.58 1.80
N LYS A 34 10.55 -6.25 0.68
CA LYS A 34 11.26 -7.48 0.27
C LYS A 34 12.72 -7.24 -0.06
N ALA A 35 13.05 -6.05 -0.57
CA ALA A 35 14.43 -5.63 -0.83
C ALA A 35 15.18 -5.27 0.47
N GLY A 36 14.50 -5.26 1.62
CA GLY A 36 15.08 -4.88 2.91
C GLY A 36 15.08 -3.38 3.17
N GLU A 37 14.42 -2.59 2.31
CA GLU A 37 14.27 -1.15 2.49
C GLU A 37 13.24 -0.85 3.59
N SER A 38 13.43 0.29 4.26
CA SER A 38 12.53 0.74 5.31
C SER A 38 11.29 1.42 4.75
N ILE A 39 10.27 1.57 5.59
CA ILE A 39 9.09 2.39 5.26
C ILE A 39 9.51 3.85 4.98
N ASN A 40 10.58 4.36 5.60
CA ASN A 40 11.05 5.71 5.33
C ASN A 40 11.59 5.84 3.92
N ASP A 41 12.41 4.87 3.48
CA ASP A 41 12.97 4.84 2.12
C ASP A 41 11.86 4.80 1.06
N PHE A 42 10.80 4.03 1.31
CA PHE A 42 9.61 4.03 0.46
C PHE A 42 8.89 5.39 0.42
N LEU A 43 8.69 6.03 1.58
CA LEU A 43 8.00 7.33 1.65
C LEU A 43 8.82 8.45 1.01
N ASP A 44 10.14 8.38 1.07
CA ASP A 44 11.04 9.31 0.38
C ASP A 44 10.92 9.17 -1.15
N GLY A 45 10.71 7.94 -1.66
CA GLY A 45 10.44 7.66 -3.07
C GLY A 45 9.02 8.04 -3.53
N PHE A 46 8.05 8.04 -2.61
CA PHE A 46 6.64 8.30 -2.90
C PHE A 46 6.01 9.27 -1.90
N PRO A 47 6.38 10.57 -1.92
CA PRO A 47 5.96 11.55 -0.91
C PRO A 47 4.45 11.87 -0.91
N THR A 48 3.72 11.42 -1.94
CA THR A 48 2.25 11.50 -1.98
C THR A 48 1.56 10.40 -1.17
N VAL A 49 2.29 9.35 -0.76
CA VAL A 49 1.80 8.31 0.12
C VAL A 49 2.07 8.73 1.56
N THR A 50 1.08 8.61 2.44
CA THR A 50 1.27 8.92 3.86
C THR A 50 1.64 7.69 4.67
N ARG A 51 2.31 7.91 5.80
CA ARG A 51 2.63 6.82 6.73
C ARG A 51 1.37 6.11 7.23
N GLU A 52 0.30 6.86 7.49
CA GLU A 52 -0.97 6.31 7.97
C GLU A 52 -1.57 5.33 6.96
N GLN A 53 -1.43 5.60 5.66
CA GLN A 53 -1.86 4.67 4.61
C GLN A 53 -1.06 3.36 4.65
N VAL A 54 0.25 3.45 4.83
CA VAL A 54 1.13 2.27 4.97
C VAL A 54 0.76 1.45 6.21
N ILE A 55 0.59 2.10 7.36
CA ILE A 55 0.23 1.43 8.62
C ILE A 55 -1.16 0.78 8.53
N ALA A 56 -2.14 1.46 7.93
CA ALA A 56 -3.48 0.91 7.74
C ALA A 56 -3.46 -0.35 6.85
N LEU A 57 -2.68 -0.33 5.77
CA LEU A 57 -2.48 -1.50 4.90
C LEU A 57 -1.85 -2.67 5.66
N LEU A 58 -0.76 -2.44 6.39
CA LEU A 58 -0.07 -3.49 7.15
C LEU A 58 -0.94 -4.06 8.27
N SER A 59 -1.69 -3.19 8.95
CA SER A 59 -2.62 -3.61 10.01
C SER A 59 -3.74 -4.48 9.48
N GLU A 60 -4.27 -4.19 8.28
CA GLU A 60 -5.27 -5.04 7.66
C GLU A 60 -4.69 -6.37 7.18
N ALA A 61 -3.50 -6.36 6.58
CA ALA A 61 -2.80 -7.59 6.21
C ALA A 61 -2.55 -8.49 7.44
N GLN A 62 -2.18 -7.90 8.57
CA GLN A 62 -1.98 -8.63 9.83
C GLN A 62 -3.25 -9.36 10.29
N LYS A 63 -4.43 -8.73 10.22
CA LYS A 63 -5.71 -9.35 10.60
C LYS A 63 -6.13 -10.55 9.74
N GLN A 64 -5.47 -10.75 8.60
CA GLN A 64 -5.72 -11.90 7.72
C GLN A 64 -4.81 -13.08 8.05
N LEU A 65 -3.72 -12.82 8.77
CA LEU A 65 -2.71 -13.81 9.11
C LEU A 65 -2.86 -14.34 10.55
N LEU A 66 -3.52 -13.56 11.42
CA LEU A 66 -3.78 -13.83 12.83
C LEU A 66 -5.28 -13.91 13.07
#